data_AF-A0A944L8U2-F1
#
_entry.id   AF-A0A944L8U2-F1
#
_cell.length_a   1.000
_cell.length_b   1.000
_cell.length_c   1.000
_cell.angle_alpha   90.00
_cell.angle_beta   90.00
_cell.angle_gamma   90.00
#
_symmetry.space_group_name_H-M   'P 1'
#
loop_
_entity.id
_entity.type
_entity.pdbx_description
1 polymer ?
#
loop_
_entity_poly.entity_id
_entity_poly.type
_entity_poly.pdbx_seq_one_letter_code
_entity_poly.pdbx_strand_id
1 'polypeptide(L)'
;MTELTVNEDQNPLTKPKFIISAVVVAIIVALGIILALLPKGGGTPTAEPSNSGSTTASAQPSATAAASVCGLPSGDQAKPATTPTDTKWELVGKIAAPTSPTQFGPGKTDTNGLRSCFAHSPTGALYAAANMTALSSAGKANLVYQQLAVPSPERDAVLKSSPTAAPNSVTAQLTGFTFRSYEADRAVIDLAFKGANGTFVSIPVPLQWYEGDWKFVVPATGDTGARQLSDLSGYVEWSGV
;
A
#
# COMPACT_ATOMS: atom_id res chain seq x y z
N MET A 1 42.85 10.11 -66.04
CA MET A 1 41.57 9.37 -66.07
C MET A 1 41.76 8.06 -65.31
N THR A 2 41.48 8.10 -64.00
CA THR A 2 41.20 7.03 -63.00
C THR A 2 41.17 7.79 -61.66
N GLU A 3 40.30 7.61 -60.68
CA GLU A 3 39.29 6.60 -60.34
C GLU A 3 38.34 7.24 -59.28
N LEU A 4 37.06 6.87 -59.27
CA LEU A 4 36.07 7.23 -58.24
C LEU A 4 36.21 6.27 -57.06
N THR A 5 36.39 6.77 -55.84
CA THR A 5 36.09 5.99 -54.63
C THR A 5 34.90 6.62 -53.89
N VAL A 6 33.76 5.94 -54.03
CA VAL A 6 32.61 6.04 -53.13
C VAL A 6 33.04 5.45 -51.79
N ASN A 7 32.98 6.24 -50.72
CA ASN A 7 32.98 5.70 -49.36
C ASN A 7 31.55 5.81 -48.81
N GLU A 8 30.83 4.71 -49.02
CA GLU A 8 29.71 4.24 -48.21
C GLU A 8 30.24 3.92 -46.80
N ASP A 9 29.81 4.68 -45.79
CA ASP A 9 29.51 4.17 -44.43
C ASP A 9 29.32 5.35 -43.46
N GLN A 10 28.09 5.87 -43.40
CA GLN A 10 27.59 6.61 -42.24
C GLN A 10 26.12 6.24 -42.02
N ASN A 11 25.86 5.00 -41.63
CA ASN A 11 24.52 4.60 -41.17
C ASN A 11 24.35 4.94 -39.68
N PRO A 12 23.48 5.90 -39.30
CA PRO A 12 23.30 6.36 -37.92
C PRO A 12 22.53 5.36 -37.01
N LEU A 13 22.18 4.18 -37.52
CA LEU A 13 21.22 3.24 -36.91
C LEU A 13 21.84 2.24 -35.90
N THR A 14 23.13 2.30 -35.60
CA THR A 14 23.79 1.34 -34.68
C THR A 14 24.13 1.93 -33.30
N LYS A 15 23.56 3.09 -32.92
CA LYS A 15 23.71 3.62 -31.55
C LYS A 15 22.76 2.92 -30.56
N PRO A 16 23.22 2.48 -29.38
CA PRO A 16 22.44 1.71 -28.41
C PRO A 16 21.22 2.43 -27.81
N LYS A 17 21.07 3.74 -28.06
CA LYS A 17 19.90 4.53 -27.64
C LYS A 17 18.73 4.48 -28.64
N PHE A 18 18.91 3.96 -29.86
CA PHE A 18 17.85 3.88 -30.88
C PHE A 18 17.10 2.54 -30.88
N ILE A 19 17.73 1.46 -30.38
CA ILE A 19 17.11 0.13 -30.28
C ILE A 19 15.96 0.11 -29.24
N ILE A 20 16.06 0.93 -28.20
CA ILE A 20 15.02 1.04 -27.15
C ILE A 20 13.73 1.66 -27.71
N SER A 21 13.82 2.54 -28.72
CA SER A 21 12.65 3.17 -29.35
C SER A 21 11.87 2.20 -30.24
N ALA A 22 12.57 1.33 -30.98
CA ALA A 22 11.93 0.36 -31.88
C ALA A 22 11.14 -0.73 -31.12
N VAL A 23 11.63 -1.18 -29.96
CA VAL A 23 10.97 -2.21 -29.14
C VAL A 23 9.69 -1.67 -28.49
N VAL A 24 9.72 -0.44 -27.98
CA VAL A 24 8.54 0.20 -27.37
C VAL A 24 7.45 0.45 -28.40
N VAL A 25 7.80 0.91 -29.61
CA VAL A 25 6.83 1.11 -30.70
C VAL A 25 6.22 -0.22 -31.15
N ALA A 26 7.00 -1.29 -31.26
CA ALA A 26 6.48 -2.62 -31.60
C ALA A 26 5.48 -3.15 -30.56
N ILE A 27 5.74 -2.95 -29.27
CA ILE A 27 4.84 -3.37 -28.17
C ILE A 27 3.53 -2.58 -28.20
N ILE A 28 3.57 -1.27 -28.46
CA ILE A 28 2.37 -0.42 -28.54
C ILE A 28 1.49 -0.82 -29.74
N VAL A 29 2.08 -1.10 -30.89
CA VAL A 29 1.34 -1.56 -32.07
C VAL A 29 0.72 -2.94 -31.83
N ALA A 30 1.44 -3.86 -31.20
CA ALA A 30 0.91 -5.18 -30.85
C ALA A 30 -0.29 -5.09 -29.88
N LEU A 31 -0.20 -4.24 -28.85
CA LEU A 31 -1.30 -3.99 -27.91
C LEU A 31 -2.52 -3.34 -28.59
N GLY A 32 -2.29 -2.43 -29.54
CA GLY A 32 -3.36 -1.80 -30.32
C GLY A 32 -4.11 -2.80 -31.21
N ILE A 33 -3.39 -3.73 -31.85
CA ILE A 33 -4.01 -4.78 -32.69
C ILE A 33 -4.83 -5.76 -31.83
N ILE A 34 -4.33 -6.13 -30.64
CA ILE A 34 -5.06 -7.01 -29.72
C ILE A 34 -6.39 -6.36 -29.30
N LEU A 35 -6.40 -5.07 -28.96
CA LEU A 35 -7.63 -4.36 -28.58
C LEU A 35 -8.62 -4.17 -29.74
N ALA A 36 -8.13 -4.08 -30.98
CA ALA A 36 -8.98 -3.97 -32.18
C ALA A 36 -9.65 -5.29 -32.58
N LEU A 37 -9.12 -6.44 -32.14
CA LEU A 37 -9.63 -7.77 -32.46
C LEU A 37 -10.58 -8.34 -31.38
N LEU A 38 -10.86 -7.60 -30.29
CA LEU A 38 -11.93 -7.99 -29.37
C LEU A 38 -13.30 -7.81 -30.04
N PRO A 39 -14.14 -8.86 -30.09
CA PRO A 39 -15.49 -8.74 -30.60
C PRO A 39 -16.30 -7.73 -29.76
N LYS A 40 -16.71 -6.62 -30.38
CA LYS A 40 -17.73 -5.71 -29.84
C LYS A 40 -19.09 -6.41 -29.91
N GLY A 41 -19.42 -7.17 -28.86
CA GLY A 41 -20.72 -7.79 -28.70
C GLY A 41 -21.80 -6.75 -28.40
N GLY A 42 -22.50 -6.32 -29.45
CA GLY A 42 -23.79 -5.66 -29.34
C GLY A 42 -24.92 -6.70 -29.25
N GLY A 43 -25.86 -6.49 -28.35
CA GLY A 43 -27.07 -7.29 -28.23
C GLY A 43 -28.00 -6.73 -27.17
N THR A 44 -29.03 -5.99 -27.59
CA THR A 44 -30.24 -5.75 -26.80
C THR A 44 -31.06 -7.03 -26.72
N PRO A 45 -31.68 -7.30 -25.56
CA PRO A 45 -33.11 -7.57 -25.61
C PRO A 45 -33.89 -6.89 -24.47
N THR A 46 -34.98 -6.24 -24.87
CA THR A 46 -36.14 -5.91 -24.04
C THR A 46 -36.84 -7.21 -23.62
N ALA A 47 -37.08 -7.37 -22.32
CA ALA A 47 -38.29 -7.98 -21.75
C ALA A 47 -38.36 -7.73 -20.22
N GLU A 48 -39.45 -7.10 -19.79
CA GLU A 48 -40.00 -7.06 -18.43
C GLU A 48 -41.49 -7.48 -18.57
N PRO A 49 -42.27 -7.90 -17.54
CA PRO A 49 -41.99 -8.33 -16.15
C PRO A 49 -42.55 -9.74 -15.83
N SER A 50 -42.14 -10.33 -14.69
CA SER A 50 -43.08 -10.84 -13.65
C SER A 50 -42.37 -11.48 -12.46
N ASN A 51 -42.63 -10.89 -11.29
CA ASN A 51 -42.84 -11.51 -9.97
C ASN A 51 -42.13 -12.83 -9.62
N SER A 52 -41.30 -12.78 -8.57
CA SER A 52 -41.67 -13.33 -7.25
C SER A 52 -40.54 -13.08 -6.25
N GLY A 53 -40.92 -12.62 -5.06
CA GLY A 53 -40.00 -12.37 -3.96
C GLY A 53 -39.28 -13.65 -3.55
N SER A 54 -37.96 -13.51 -3.38
CA SER A 54 -37.12 -14.33 -2.53
C SER A 54 -35.87 -13.51 -2.26
N THR A 55 -35.95 -12.63 -1.26
CA THR A 55 -34.75 -12.07 -0.62
C THR A 55 -34.04 -13.17 0.14
N THR A 56 -33.40 -14.08 -0.58
CA THR A 56 -32.36 -14.93 -0.02
C THR A 56 -31.09 -14.12 -0.13
N ALA A 57 -30.90 -13.20 0.83
CA ALA A 57 -29.57 -12.71 1.13
C ALA A 57 -28.76 -13.93 1.59
N SER A 58 -28.06 -14.57 0.65
CA SER A 58 -27.01 -15.51 0.97
C SER A 58 -25.89 -14.68 1.60
N ALA A 59 -26.00 -14.44 2.91
CA ALA A 59 -24.87 -14.11 3.73
C ALA A 59 -23.95 -15.32 3.70
N GLN A 60 -23.07 -15.36 2.70
CA GLN A 60 -21.93 -16.27 2.74
C GLN A 60 -21.21 -15.99 4.08
N PRO A 61 -20.92 -17.01 4.90
CA PRO A 61 -20.14 -16.81 6.10
C PRO A 61 -18.78 -16.25 5.67
N SER A 62 -18.54 -14.96 5.90
CA SER A 62 -17.18 -14.46 5.95
C SER A 62 -16.45 -15.35 6.93
N ALA A 63 -15.44 -16.09 6.47
CA ALA A 63 -14.62 -16.92 7.33
C ALA A 63 -14.30 -16.10 8.58
N THR A 64 -14.74 -16.57 9.76
CA THR A 64 -14.61 -15.82 11.01
C THR A 64 -13.17 -15.39 11.14
N ALA A 65 -12.90 -14.08 11.03
CA ALA A 65 -11.54 -13.56 11.06
C ALA A 65 -10.88 -14.01 12.36
N ALA A 66 -9.75 -14.71 12.24
CA ALA A 66 -9.03 -15.27 13.39
C ALA A 66 -8.53 -14.17 14.33
N ALA A 67 -8.43 -14.48 15.62
CA ALA A 67 -7.80 -13.59 16.59
C ALA A 67 -6.32 -13.34 16.25
N SER A 68 -5.78 -12.23 16.72
CA SER A 68 -4.36 -11.90 16.60
C SER A 68 -3.48 -12.86 17.40
N VAL A 69 -2.18 -12.85 17.13
CA VAL A 69 -1.17 -13.74 17.73
C VAL A 69 -1.11 -13.65 19.26
N CYS A 70 -1.55 -12.54 19.86
CA CYS A 70 -1.67 -12.40 21.32
C CYS A 70 -3.10 -12.59 21.86
N GLY A 71 -4.03 -13.09 21.04
CA GLY A 71 -5.44 -13.31 21.40
C GLY A 71 -6.34 -12.08 21.27
N LEU A 72 -5.84 -10.99 20.67
CA LEU A 72 -6.66 -9.80 20.42
C LEU A 72 -7.82 -10.17 19.46
N PRO A 73 -9.08 -9.84 19.79
CA PRO A 73 -10.23 -10.16 18.93
C PRO A 73 -10.06 -9.55 17.53
N SER A 74 -10.61 -10.20 16.50
CA SER A 74 -10.52 -9.72 15.12
C SER A 74 -11.21 -8.38 14.91
N GLY A 75 -12.27 -8.07 15.67
CA GLY A 75 -12.99 -6.80 15.61
C GLY A 75 -13.92 -6.69 14.40
N ASP A 76 -14.53 -5.51 14.23
CA ASP A 76 -15.44 -5.21 13.12
C ASP A 76 -14.70 -5.29 11.77
N GLN A 77 -15.34 -5.90 10.77
CA GLN A 77 -14.82 -6.06 9.41
C GLN A 77 -15.24 -4.91 8.47
N ALA A 78 -16.03 -3.96 8.96
CA ALA A 78 -16.35 -2.74 8.24
C ALA A 78 -15.16 -1.77 8.23
N LYS A 79 -14.91 -1.15 7.07
CA LYS A 79 -13.92 -0.06 6.98
C LYS A 79 -14.41 1.13 7.83
N PRO A 80 -13.55 1.73 8.68
CA PRO A 80 -13.94 2.90 9.45
C PRO A 80 -14.21 4.08 8.50
N ALA A 81 -15.47 4.53 8.45
CA ALA A 81 -15.88 5.73 7.73
C ALA A 81 -15.61 7.02 8.53
N THR A 82 -15.39 6.87 9.83
CA THR A 82 -15.04 7.93 10.78
C THR A 82 -13.80 7.52 11.56
N THR A 83 -13.23 8.45 12.31
CA THR A 83 -12.13 8.13 13.23
C THR A 83 -12.55 7.04 14.22
N PRO A 84 -11.69 6.03 14.46
CA PRO A 84 -11.93 5.05 15.51
C PRO A 84 -12.10 5.73 16.87
N THR A 85 -13.19 5.41 17.58
CA THR A 85 -13.44 5.95 18.92
C THR A 85 -12.37 5.46 19.90
N ASP A 86 -12.12 6.24 20.95
CA ASP A 86 -11.20 5.88 22.03
C ASP A 86 -9.74 5.60 21.60
N THR A 87 -9.34 6.09 20.42
CA THR A 87 -7.93 6.10 20.00
C THR A 87 -7.12 6.91 21.00
N LYS A 88 -6.16 6.26 21.66
CA LYS A 88 -5.10 6.93 22.40
C LYS A 88 -3.89 7.11 21.49
N TRP A 89 -3.01 8.04 21.85
CA TRP A 89 -1.84 8.36 21.05
C TRP A 89 -0.57 8.30 21.88
N GLU A 90 0.46 7.71 21.33
CA GLU A 90 1.79 7.60 21.92
C GLU A 90 2.86 8.09 20.94
N LEU A 91 3.91 8.73 21.46
CA LEU A 91 5.02 9.17 20.61
C LEU A 91 5.93 7.99 20.22
N VAL A 92 6.17 7.87 18.92
CA VAL A 92 7.15 6.97 18.31
C VAL A 92 8.19 7.82 17.60
N GLY A 93 9.32 8.04 18.28
CA GLY A 93 10.23 9.10 17.88
C GLY A 93 9.52 10.45 17.99
N LYS A 94 9.22 11.08 16.84
CA LYS A 94 8.52 12.37 16.76
C LYS A 94 7.07 12.27 16.30
N ILE A 95 6.60 11.08 15.90
CA ILE A 95 5.26 10.89 15.32
C ILE A 95 4.32 10.37 16.40
N ALA A 96 3.15 10.98 16.55
CA ALA A 96 2.06 10.41 17.35
C ALA A 96 1.47 9.20 16.62
N ALA A 97 1.58 8.01 17.20
CA ALA A 97 1.02 6.77 16.68
C ALA A 97 -0.19 6.32 17.53
N PRO A 98 -1.21 5.74 16.88
CA PRO A 98 -2.44 5.33 17.54
C PRO A 98 -2.24 4.06 18.36
N THR A 99 -2.92 3.96 19.50
CA THR A 99 -2.92 2.78 20.37
C THR A 99 -4.32 2.49 20.92
N SER A 100 -4.70 1.22 20.86
CA SER A 100 -5.89 0.64 21.49
C SER A 100 -5.59 -0.82 21.85
N PRO A 101 -4.84 -1.08 22.94
CA PRO A 101 -4.23 -2.39 23.21
C PRO A 101 -5.22 -3.55 23.37
N THR A 102 -6.49 -3.24 23.67
CA THR A 102 -7.54 -4.24 23.92
C THR A 102 -8.52 -4.42 22.77
N GLN A 103 -8.46 -3.58 21.72
CA GLN A 103 -9.39 -3.66 20.59
C GLN A 103 -8.71 -3.72 19.22
N PHE A 104 -7.76 -2.85 18.92
CA PHE A 104 -7.19 -2.70 17.57
C PHE A 104 -5.68 -2.94 17.51
N GLY A 105 -5.02 -2.76 18.65
CA GLY A 105 -3.57 -2.90 18.81
C GLY A 105 -2.85 -1.54 18.95
N PRO A 106 -1.52 -1.56 19.09
CA PRO A 106 -0.72 -2.77 19.30
C PRO A 106 -1.08 -3.44 20.63
N GLY A 107 -1.36 -4.74 20.60
CA GLY A 107 -1.58 -5.53 21.82
C GLY A 107 -0.27 -5.81 22.58
N LYS A 108 0.87 -5.67 21.91
CA LYS A 108 2.20 -5.84 22.48
C LYS A 108 3.15 -4.74 22.01
N THR A 109 3.93 -4.21 22.96
CA THR A 109 5.08 -3.33 22.67
C THR A 109 6.31 -3.89 23.37
N ASP A 110 7.32 -4.31 22.60
CA ASP A 110 8.57 -4.86 23.13
C ASP A 110 9.52 -3.75 23.60
N THR A 111 10.56 -4.11 24.37
CA THR A 111 11.55 -3.17 24.93
C THR A 111 12.33 -2.40 23.86
N ASN A 112 12.52 -2.99 22.68
CA ASN A 112 13.13 -2.32 21.52
C ASN A 112 12.14 -1.39 20.78
N GLY A 113 10.90 -1.26 21.26
CA GLY A 113 9.82 -0.47 20.69
C GLY A 113 9.07 -1.13 19.52
N LEU A 114 9.33 -2.40 19.21
CA LEU A 114 8.53 -3.15 18.25
C LEU A 114 7.07 -3.18 18.72
N ARG A 115 6.15 -2.82 17.83
CA ARG A 115 4.70 -2.80 18.09
C ARG A 115 4.03 -3.85 17.21
N SER A 116 3.32 -4.78 17.82
CA SER A 116 2.72 -5.95 17.16
C SER A 116 1.42 -6.36 17.84
N CYS A 117 0.82 -7.43 17.34
CA CYS A 117 -0.49 -7.93 17.74
C CYS A 117 -1.60 -6.93 17.44
N PHE A 118 -1.84 -6.69 16.15
CA PHE A 118 -2.96 -5.91 15.66
C PHE A 118 -4.16 -6.82 15.39
N ALA A 119 -5.37 -6.28 15.55
CA ALA A 119 -6.60 -7.03 15.32
C ALA A 119 -6.76 -7.40 13.82
N HIS A 120 -7.29 -8.59 13.52
CA HIS A 120 -7.58 -9.00 12.14
C HIS A 120 -8.85 -8.30 11.60
N SER A 121 -8.79 -6.99 11.44
CA SER A 121 -9.84 -6.10 10.93
C SER A 121 -9.25 -4.96 10.10
N PRO A 122 -10.07 -4.23 9.33
CA PRO A 122 -9.67 -2.97 8.70
C PRO A 122 -9.07 -1.97 9.70
N THR A 123 -9.68 -1.81 10.87
CA THR A 123 -9.17 -0.89 11.90
C THR A 123 -7.84 -1.37 12.46
N GLY A 124 -7.66 -2.67 12.72
CA GLY A 124 -6.35 -3.21 13.10
C GLY A 124 -5.28 -3.00 12.02
N ALA A 125 -5.63 -3.15 10.74
CA ALA A 125 -4.73 -2.86 9.61
C ALA A 125 -4.31 -1.37 9.56
N LEU A 126 -5.25 -0.45 9.79
CA LEU A 126 -4.97 0.99 9.89
C LEU A 126 -3.99 1.29 11.03
N TYR A 127 -4.18 0.70 12.21
CA TYR A 127 -3.27 0.87 13.35
C TYR A 127 -1.89 0.27 13.07
N ALA A 128 -1.83 -0.89 12.42
CA ALA A 128 -0.60 -1.53 11.99
C ALA A 128 0.18 -0.63 11.04
N ALA A 129 -0.47 -0.11 10.00
CA ALA A 129 0.14 0.80 9.02
C ALA A 129 0.73 2.04 9.71
N ALA A 130 -0.06 2.73 10.54
CA ALA A 130 0.39 3.94 11.23
C ALA A 130 1.60 3.68 12.14
N ASN A 131 1.59 2.58 12.91
CA ASN A 131 2.67 2.23 13.82
C ASN A 131 3.95 1.78 13.07
N MET A 132 3.83 1.03 11.99
CA MET A 132 4.97 0.62 11.16
C MET A 132 5.63 1.82 10.46
N THR A 133 4.83 2.76 9.95
CA THR A 133 5.35 4.00 9.35
C THR A 133 6.04 4.85 10.42
N ALA A 134 5.43 5.02 11.59
CA ALA A 134 6.02 5.78 12.69
C ALA A 134 7.34 5.17 13.18
N LEU A 135 7.43 3.83 13.30
CA LEU A 135 8.67 3.13 13.64
C LEU A 135 9.75 3.31 12.57
N SER A 136 9.37 3.20 11.30
CA SER A 136 10.30 3.40 10.18
C SER A 136 10.87 4.82 10.18
N SER A 137 10.03 5.84 10.38
CA SER A 137 10.43 7.24 10.50
C SER A 137 11.27 7.52 11.75
N ALA A 138 11.12 6.72 12.80
CA ALA A 138 11.94 6.80 14.02
C ALA A 138 13.30 6.08 13.89
N GLY A 139 13.75 5.77 12.67
CA GLY A 139 15.02 5.11 12.40
C GLY A 139 15.01 3.60 12.65
N LYS A 140 13.83 2.99 12.85
CA LYS A 140 13.67 1.55 13.11
C LYS A 140 13.16 0.78 11.89
N ALA A 141 13.40 1.28 10.67
CA ALA A 141 12.98 0.63 9.43
C ALA A 141 13.50 -0.82 9.32
N ASN A 142 14.76 -1.07 9.69
CA ASN A 142 15.32 -2.43 9.70
C ASN A 142 14.53 -3.37 10.63
N LEU A 143 14.08 -2.89 11.80
CA LEU A 143 13.25 -3.67 12.72
C LEU A 143 11.87 -4.00 12.10
N VAL A 144 11.27 -3.04 11.39
CA VAL A 144 10.01 -3.25 10.65
C VAL A 144 10.18 -4.31 9.57
N TYR A 145 11.21 -4.21 8.73
CA TYR A 145 11.46 -5.21 7.68
C TYR A 145 11.76 -6.60 8.25
N GLN A 146 12.51 -6.70 9.35
CA GLN A 146 12.86 -8.01 9.92
C GLN A 146 11.67 -8.70 10.61
N GLN A 147 10.83 -7.95 11.33
CA GLN A 147 9.84 -8.53 12.24
C GLN A 147 8.38 -8.35 11.77
N LEU A 148 8.12 -7.27 11.03
CA LEU A 148 6.77 -6.84 10.66
C LEU A 148 6.51 -6.91 9.16
N ALA A 149 7.46 -7.36 8.33
CA ALA A 149 7.22 -7.57 6.91
C ALA A 149 7.01 -9.05 6.57
N VAL A 150 6.16 -9.31 5.57
CA VAL A 150 5.96 -10.65 5.02
C VAL A 150 7.26 -11.17 4.42
N PRO A 151 7.65 -12.43 4.68
CA PRO A 151 8.78 -13.05 4.00
C PRO A 151 8.67 -13.00 2.49
N SER A 152 9.66 -12.36 1.85
CA SER A 152 9.69 -12.11 0.41
C SER A 152 11.11 -11.83 -0.08
N PRO A 153 11.44 -12.15 -1.35
CA PRO A 153 12.71 -11.74 -1.96
C PRO A 153 12.98 -10.23 -1.87
N GLU A 154 11.93 -9.42 -1.97
CA GLU A 154 11.97 -7.95 -1.91
C GLU A 154 12.40 -7.50 -0.51
N ARG A 155 11.80 -8.05 0.55
CA ARG A 155 12.21 -7.80 1.93
C ARG A 155 13.67 -8.18 2.14
N ASP A 156 14.08 -9.34 1.66
CA ASP A 156 15.45 -9.83 1.84
C ASP A 156 16.46 -8.96 1.08
N ALA A 157 16.10 -8.46 -0.09
CA ALA A 157 16.89 -7.50 -0.85
C ALA A 157 17.04 -6.17 -0.10
N VAL A 158 15.96 -5.63 0.46
CA VAL A 158 16.00 -4.42 1.30
C VAL A 158 16.91 -4.63 2.50
N LEU A 159 16.78 -5.73 3.23
CA LEU A 159 17.61 -6.03 4.40
C LEU A 159 19.10 -6.14 4.06
N LYS A 160 19.46 -6.71 2.90
CA LYS A 160 20.86 -6.78 2.44
C LYS A 160 21.42 -5.40 2.06
N SER A 161 20.58 -4.50 1.57
CA SER A 161 21.01 -3.16 1.15
C SER A 161 21.32 -2.20 2.31
N SER A 162 21.09 -2.62 3.57
CA SER A 162 21.20 -1.77 4.77
C SER A 162 20.43 -0.46 4.58
N PRO A 163 19.08 -0.47 4.65
CA PRO A 163 18.28 0.69 4.33
C PRO A 163 18.73 1.83 5.24
N THR A 164 19.40 2.82 4.64
CA THR A 164 19.85 3.99 5.38
C THR A 164 18.58 4.67 5.88
N ALA A 165 18.48 4.84 7.20
CA ALA A 165 17.36 5.57 7.78
C ALA A 165 17.22 6.89 7.02
N ALA A 166 16.01 7.18 6.52
CA ALA A 166 15.72 8.53 6.06
C ALA A 166 16.15 9.49 7.18
N PRO A 167 16.87 10.58 6.88
CA PRO A 167 17.42 11.44 7.92
C PRO A 167 16.31 11.81 8.91
N ASN A 168 16.67 11.76 10.20
CA ASN A 168 15.80 11.96 11.39
C ASN A 168 15.16 13.37 11.47
N SER A 169 15.04 14.06 10.35
CA SER A 169 14.76 15.48 10.20
C SER A 169 13.36 15.78 9.66
N VAL A 170 12.64 14.81 9.10
CA VAL A 170 11.27 15.05 8.63
C VAL A 170 10.32 15.01 9.83
N THR A 171 9.96 16.20 10.29
CA THR A 171 8.96 16.41 11.35
C THR A 171 7.59 16.42 10.68
N ALA A 172 7.01 15.24 10.50
CA ALA A 172 5.68 15.07 9.93
C ALA A 172 4.77 14.34 10.91
N GLN A 173 3.49 14.73 10.95
CA GLN A 173 2.48 14.13 11.81
C GLN A 173 1.39 13.47 10.97
N LEU A 174 0.91 12.31 11.41
CA LEU A 174 -0.25 11.68 10.81
C LEU A 174 -1.45 12.63 10.95
N THR A 175 -2.12 12.91 9.84
CA THR A 175 -3.25 13.84 9.80
C THR A 175 -4.51 13.24 9.18
N GLY A 176 -4.41 12.07 8.55
CA GLY A 176 -5.57 11.37 8.01
C GLY A 176 -5.22 10.05 7.35
N PHE A 177 -6.25 9.32 6.95
CA PHE A 177 -6.11 8.05 6.25
C PHE A 177 -7.22 7.84 5.22
N THR A 178 -6.97 6.94 4.27
CA THR A 178 -8.01 6.36 3.42
C THR A 178 -7.65 4.91 3.06
N PHE A 179 -8.65 4.11 2.72
CA PHE A 179 -8.45 2.73 2.28
C PHE A 179 -8.45 2.69 0.75
N ARG A 180 -7.31 2.39 0.13
CA ARG A 180 -7.24 2.16 -1.32
C ARG A 180 -7.87 0.82 -1.69
N SER A 181 -7.64 -0.20 -0.86
CA SER A 181 -8.29 -1.51 -0.97
C SER A 181 -8.35 -2.19 0.39
N TYR A 182 -9.33 -3.08 0.55
CA TYR A 182 -9.44 -3.99 1.69
C TYR A 182 -10.11 -5.30 1.25
N GLU A 183 -9.45 -6.39 1.57
CA GLU A 183 -9.93 -7.77 1.58
C GLU A 183 -9.65 -8.34 2.98
N ALA A 184 -10.24 -9.48 3.32
CA ALA A 184 -10.13 -10.05 4.67
C ALA A 184 -8.67 -10.15 5.16
N ASP A 185 -7.77 -10.60 4.29
CA ASP A 185 -6.36 -10.84 4.59
C ASP A 185 -5.40 -9.84 3.94
N ARG A 186 -5.89 -8.84 3.20
CA ARG A 186 -5.06 -7.83 2.52
C ARG A 186 -5.64 -6.43 2.63
N ALA A 187 -4.79 -5.44 2.87
CA ALA A 187 -5.20 -4.05 2.90
C ALA A 187 -4.14 -3.16 2.23
N VAL A 188 -4.58 -2.07 1.60
CA VAL A 188 -3.68 -0.97 1.25
C VAL A 188 -4.23 0.29 1.89
N ILE A 189 -3.56 0.70 2.97
CA ILE A 189 -3.92 1.91 3.72
C ILE A 189 -3.08 3.05 3.18
N ASP A 190 -3.69 4.16 2.81
CA ASP A 190 -2.97 5.36 2.42
C ASP A 190 -3.02 6.38 3.56
N LEU A 191 -1.86 6.69 4.12
CA LEU A 191 -1.70 7.56 5.27
C LEU A 191 -1.29 8.95 4.80
N ALA A 192 -2.03 9.97 5.22
CA ALA A 192 -1.66 11.36 4.99
C ALA A 192 -0.84 11.89 6.17
N PHE A 193 0.31 12.48 5.87
CA PHE A 193 1.18 13.13 6.82
C PHE A 193 1.29 14.63 6.52
N LYS A 194 1.26 15.46 7.55
CA LYS A 194 1.52 16.91 7.44
C LYS A 194 2.92 17.23 7.96
N GLY A 195 3.77 17.75 7.09
CA GLY A 195 5.10 18.25 7.45
C GLY A 195 5.03 19.58 8.21
N ALA A 196 6.10 19.92 8.94
CA ALA A 196 6.22 21.20 9.64
C ALA A 196 6.11 22.44 8.73
N ASN A 197 6.42 22.28 7.44
CA ASN A 197 6.25 23.31 6.40
C ASN A 197 4.79 23.44 5.88
N GLY A 198 3.86 22.66 6.44
CA GLY A 198 2.45 22.63 6.05
C GLY A 198 2.14 21.73 4.84
N THR A 199 3.14 21.12 4.20
CA THR A 199 2.93 20.23 3.06
C THR A 199 2.35 18.89 3.48
N PHE A 200 1.42 18.36 2.68
CA PHE A 200 0.85 17.04 2.86
C PHE A 200 1.57 16.00 1.98
N VAL A 201 1.80 14.82 2.53
CA VAL A 201 2.36 13.66 1.82
C VAL A 201 1.51 12.43 2.12
N SER A 202 1.09 11.71 1.07
CA SER A 202 0.44 10.42 1.15
C SER A 202 1.48 9.29 1.12
N ILE A 203 1.34 8.28 1.96
CA ILE A 203 2.18 7.08 1.99
C ILE A 203 1.26 5.85 1.95
N PRO A 204 1.20 5.11 0.82
CA PRO A 204 0.50 3.84 0.77
C PRO A 204 1.29 2.75 1.51
N VAL A 205 0.60 2.02 2.37
CA VAL A 205 1.12 0.94 3.20
C VAL A 205 0.35 -0.33 2.87
N PRO A 206 0.86 -1.18 1.96
CA PRO A 206 0.29 -2.49 1.70
C PRO A 206 0.58 -3.44 2.86
N LEU A 207 -0.46 -4.16 3.28
CA LEU A 207 -0.46 -5.08 4.40
C LEU A 207 -1.08 -6.42 3.98
N GLN A 208 -0.60 -7.48 4.60
CA GLN A 208 -1.14 -8.84 4.51
C GLN A 208 -1.25 -9.43 5.91
N TRP A 209 -2.36 -10.09 6.20
CA TRP A 209 -2.50 -10.92 7.38
C TRP A 209 -1.62 -12.15 7.23
N TYR A 210 -0.63 -12.30 8.10
CA TYR A 210 0.36 -13.37 8.02
C TYR A 210 0.80 -13.79 9.43
N GLU A 211 0.70 -15.10 9.71
CA GLU A 211 1.06 -15.69 11.02
C GLU A 211 0.37 -15.00 12.22
N GLY A 212 -0.88 -14.59 12.05
CA GLY A 212 -1.68 -14.02 13.14
C GLY A 212 -1.44 -12.53 13.41
N ASP A 213 -0.80 -11.79 12.50
CA ASP A 213 -0.67 -10.34 12.61
C ASP A 213 -0.73 -9.67 11.23
N TRP A 214 -1.01 -8.37 11.20
CA TRP A 214 -0.85 -7.57 9.99
C TRP A 214 0.65 -7.33 9.75
N LYS A 215 1.12 -7.67 8.55
CA LYS A 215 2.51 -7.47 8.14
C LYS A 215 2.61 -6.64 6.87
N PHE A 216 3.64 -5.80 6.82
CA PHE A 216 3.99 -4.99 5.65
C PHE A 216 4.39 -5.87 4.46
N VAL A 217 3.84 -5.54 3.29
CA VAL A 217 4.24 -6.16 2.03
C VAL A 217 5.24 -5.23 1.34
N VAL A 218 6.47 -5.70 1.12
CA VAL A 218 7.50 -4.88 0.47
C VAL A 218 7.19 -4.78 -1.03
N PRO A 219 7.01 -3.56 -1.60
CA PRO A 219 6.70 -3.42 -3.02
C PRO A 219 7.87 -3.88 -3.91
N ALA A 220 7.58 -4.69 -4.93
CA ALA A 220 8.58 -5.20 -5.87
C ALA A 220 9.30 -4.12 -6.69
N THR A 221 8.66 -2.97 -6.87
CA THR A 221 9.24 -1.84 -7.61
C THR A 221 10.32 -1.10 -6.81
N GLY A 222 10.40 -1.30 -5.49
CA GLY A 222 11.17 -0.46 -4.58
C GLY A 222 10.61 0.96 -4.41
N ASP A 223 9.56 1.32 -5.13
CA ASP A 223 8.83 2.58 -4.97
C ASP A 223 7.87 2.45 -3.78
N THR A 224 8.01 3.35 -2.80
CA THR A 224 7.09 3.45 -1.67
C THR A 224 5.70 3.93 -2.08
N GLY A 225 5.55 4.48 -3.29
CA GLY A 225 4.32 5.08 -3.77
C GLY A 225 3.97 6.38 -3.05
N ALA A 226 4.91 6.96 -2.29
CA ALA A 226 4.69 8.21 -1.58
C ALA A 226 4.52 9.38 -2.57
N ARG A 227 3.55 10.26 -2.32
CA ARG A 227 3.22 11.40 -3.19
C ARG A 227 2.89 12.63 -2.36
N GLN A 228 3.18 13.81 -2.89
CA GLN A 228 2.70 15.05 -2.29
C GLN A 228 1.21 15.22 -2.60
N LEU A 229 0.45 15.71 -1.62
CA LEU A 229 -0.96 16.06 -1.75
C LEU A 229 -1.12 17.58 -1.79
N SER A 230 -2.16 18.07 -2.49
CA SER A 230 -2.58 19.47 -2.42
C SER A 230 -3.35 19.77 -1.12
N ASP A 231 -4.19 18.83 -0.70
CA ASP A 231 -5.10 18.91 0.44
C ASP A 231 -5.50 17.48 0.90
N LEU A 232 -6.43 17.37 1.85
CA LEU A 232 -6.90 16.10 2.43
C LEU A 232 -8.23 15.62 1.83
N SER A 233 -8.63 16.11 0.65
CA SER A 233 -9.86 15.65 0.00
C SER A 233 -9.83 14.13 -0.21
N GLY A 234 -10.85 13.43 0.28
CA GLY A 234 -10.95 11.97 0.22
C GLY A 234 -10.24 11.22 1.36
N TYR A 235 -9.65 11.93 2.33
CA TYR A 235 -9.13 11.36 3.56
C TYR A 235 -10.10 11.58 4.73
N VAL A 236 -10.15 10.60 5.63
CA VAL A 236 -10.73 10.78 6.96
C VAL A 236 -9.66 11.47 7.81
N GLU A 237 -9.97 12.66 8.32
CA GLU A 237 -9.07 13.38 9.23
C GLU A 237 -8.87 12.58 10.52
N TRP A 238 -7.61 12.34 10.88
CA TRP A 238 -7.24 11.53 12.04
C TRP A 238 -5.85 11.92 12.52
N SER A 239 -5.78 12.55 13.69
CA SER A 239 -4.55 13.06 14.29
C SER A 239 -4.51 12.83 15.80
N GLY A 240 -3.30 12.71 16.33
CA GLY A 240 -3.01 12.68 17.77
C GLY A 240 -2.44 13.97 18.33
N VAL A 241 -2.21 14.97 17.48
CA VAL A 241 -1.64 16.30 17.80
C VAL A 241 -2.28 17.41 16.99
#